data_AF-D9XFE1-F1
#
_entry.id   AF-D9XFE1-F1
#
_cell.length_a   1.000
_cell.length_b   1.000
_cell.length_c   1.000
_cell.angle_alpha   90.00
_cell.angle_beta   90.00
_cell.angle_gamma   90.00
#
_symmetry.space_group_name_H-M   'P 1'
#
loop_
_entity.id
_entity.type
_entity.pdbx_description
1 polymer ?
#
loop_
_entity_poly.entity_id
_entity_poly.type
_entity_poly.pdbx_seq_one_letter_code
_entity_poly.pdbx_strand_id
1 'polypeptide(L)'
;MVVGTALATASTSELPPLAGMTPMESGARPPPSSHCGRSRPGAGHRPGVPPGGGRRRGEGPGRPCGRGRPPRTPAPDLSDRLTLGACMHSVIASPFLEQHVLVRPGSRGGALLPVDRYEELRVLDPAAPAPAWLADAVREQWDDLGVTGRPAGEFLLVRQPSTWGYGKASWEINLGCNYACKHCYLGLKMNSGMPWEDKRRCLDVMAEAGVLFLQVTGGEPTVDKDFMRSYRHAWDHGMMITVSTNASLLWRQNLLDMFAERPPYRVTVSVYGATKRSYDELTQREGAWDQFVQGMNAARHARLPLRMSIVVTEDNGHEEQAMIDLCRGWGVEYEVFTNITPTIYGGGEVLTAQSAEHLRVRKTFTGCNAGHTFFHMDPHGLVSICKIGRDDQISLPHEGIEGLARLGAIADRLMLRTGGCSGCTLAGSCRVCRPLAKHYQEAKAPLAAYCQHGDKKAG
;
A
#
# COMPACT_ATOMS: atom_id res chain seq x y z
N MET A 1 7.73 11.14 4.82
CA MET A 1 7.95 9.92 4.02
C MET A 1 9.41 9.59 4.12
N VAL A 2 9.75 8.52 4.84
CA VAL A 2 11.04 7.84 4.73
C VAL A 2 11.02 7.08 3.41
N VAL A 3 12.13 6.94 2.70
CA VAL A 3 12.22 5.87 1.69
C VAL A 3 12.31 4.55 2.47
N GLY A 4 11.17 4.18 3.03
CA GLY A 4 11.03 2.96 3.79
C GLY A 4 11.50 1.83 2.89
N THR A 5 12.39 1.01 3.42
CA THR A 5 12.88 -0.23 2.82
C THR A 5 11.79 -1.32 2.77
N ALA A 6 10.52 -0.92 2.69
CA ALA A 6 9.61 -1.50 1.72
C ALA A 6 10.02 -0.98 0.32
N LEU A 7 11.28 -1.16 -0.10
CA LEU A 7 11.54 -2.17 -1.14
C LEU A 7 10.22 -2.86 -1.50
N ALA A 8 9.68 -2.47 -2.65
CA ALA A 8 8.88 -3.37 -3.46
C ALA A 8 9.74 -4.62 -3.70
N THR A 9 9.84 -5.48 -2.68
CA THR A 9 10.22 -6.85 -2.87
C THR A 9 9.18 -7.37 -3.83
N ALA A 10 9.60 -7.98 -4.92
CA ALA A 10 8.77 -8.90 -5.70
C ALA A 10 8.45 -10.16 -4.85
N SER A 11 8.10 -9.97 -3.59
CA SER A 11 7.54 -10.97 -2.73
C SER A 11 6.04 -10.91 -2.96
N THR A 12 5.47 -12.08 -3.15
CA THR A 12 4.04 -12.39 -3.05
C THR A 12 3.35 -11.80 -1.81
N SER A 13 4.08 -11.22 -0.84
CA SER A 13 3.54 -10.55 0.35
C SER A 13 2.78 -9.23 0.11
N GLU A 14 2.85 -8.64 -1.09
CA GLU A 14 1.98 -7.51 -1.49
C GLU A 14 0.78 -7.92 -2.36
N LEU A 15 0.69 -9.19 -2.76
CA LEU A 15 -0.57 -9.72 -3.25
C LEU A 15 -1.58 -9.69 -2.08
N PRO A 16 -2.90 -9.72 -2.35
CA PRO A 16 -3.87 -10.14 -1.35
C PRO A 16 -3.30 -11.31 -0.54
N PRO A 17 -3.52 -11.41 0.78
CA PRO A 17 -3.21 -12.67 1.45
C PRO A 17 -4.00 -13.78 0.74
N LEU A 18 -3.33 -14.56 -0.11
CA LEU A 18 -3.86 -15.72 -0.84
C LEU A 18 -4.08 -16.92 0.12
N ALA A 19 -4.43 -16.64 1.37
CA ALA A 19 -4.60 -17.63 2.42
C ALA A 19 -6.05 -18.15 2.39
N GLY A 20 -6.24 -19.26 1.66
CA GLY A 20 -7.52 -19.97 1.60
C GLY A 20 -7.80 -20.61 0.23
N MET A 21 -6.79 -21.15 -0.45
CA MET A 21 -6.98 -21.73 -1.78
C MET A 21 -7.46 -23.19 -1.66
N THR A 22 -8.74 -23.42 -1.88
CA THR A 22 -9.20 -24.73 -2.35
C THR A 22 -9.03 -24.71 -3.88
N PRO A 23 -8.32 -25.67 -4.51
CA PRO A 23 -8.37 -25.82 -5.95
C PRO A 23 -9.82 -25.98 -6.38
N MET A 24 -10.28 -25.27 -7.41
CA MET A 24 -11.51 -25.65 -8.11
C MET A 24 -11.24 -27.00 -8.80
N GLU A 25 -11.48 -28.10 -8.10
CA GLU A 25 -11.39 -29.44 -8.67
C GLU A 25 -12.48 -29.62 -9.73
N SER A 26 -12.06 -30.05 -10.92
CA SER A 26 -12.94 -30.58 -11.94
C SER A 26 -13.62 -31.84 -11.42
N GLY A 27 -14.95 -31.85 -11.49
CA GLY A 27 -15.75 -32.96 -10.98
C GLY A 27 -15.45 -34.29 -11.68
N ALA A 28 -14.88 -35.23 -10.94
CA ALA A 28 -14.96 -36.67 -11.19
C ALA A 28 -14.76 -37.44 -9.88
N ARG A 29 -15.86 -37.96 -9.29
CA ARG A 29 -15.80 -38.88 -8.14
C ARG A 29 -15.37 -40.28 -8.58
N PRO A 30 -14.45 -40.96 -7.87
CA PRO A 30 -14.35 -42.42 -7.88
C PRO A 30 -15.17 -43.07 -6.75
N PRO A 31 -15.54 -44.37 -6.88
CA PRO A 31 -16.52 -45.05 -6.01
C PRO A 31 -15.91 -45.54 -4.69
N PRO A 32 -16.74 -45.94 -3.68
CA PRO A 32 -16.25 -46.32 -2.37
C PRO A 32 -15.75 -47.76 -2.36
N SER A 33 -14.58 -47.99 -1.75
CA SER A 33 -14.15 -49.33 -1.36
C SER A 33 -14.17 -49.48 0.15
N SER A 34 -14.69 -50.63 0.55
CA SER A 34 -14.95 -51.12 1.89
C SER A 34 -13.69 -51.69 2.54
N HIS A 35 -13.66 -51.68 3.89
CA HIS A 35 -13.13 -52.69 4.84
C HIS A 35 -12.78 -51.96 6.16
N CYS A 36 -13.63 -52.01 7.20
CA CYS A 36 -13.83 -53.08 8.20
C CYS A 36 -12.63 -53.30 9.13
N GLY A 37 -12.80 -53.01 10.42
CA GLY A 37 -12.06 -53.69 11.48
C GLY A 37 -11.83 -52.97 12.81
N ARG A 38 -12.81 -53.09 13.74
CA ARG A 38 -12.65 -53.35 15.21
C ARG A 38 -11.85 -52.32 16.06
N SER A 39 -12.14 -51.99 17.33
CA SER A 39 -13.17 -52.31 18.33
C SER A 39 -12.90 -51.42 19.58
N ARG A 40 -13.98 -51.03 20.27
CA ARG A 40 -14.18 -50.34 21.59
C ARG A 40 -13.47 -50.99 22.82
N PRO A 41 -13.68 -50.56 24.12
CA PRO A 41 -14.21 -49.30 24.73
C PRO A 41 -13.51 -48.83 26.05
N GLY A 42 -13.98 -47.72 26.65
CA GLY A 42 -13.94 -47.43 28.11
C GLY A 42 -14.19 -45.93 28.41
N ALA A 43 -15.37 -45.45 28.83
CA ALA A 43 -16.11 -45.55 30.10
C ALA A 43 -15.71 -44.52 31.19
N GLY A 44 -16.71 -43.74 31.66
CA GLY A 44 -16.78 -43.02 32.95
C GLY A 44 -16.14 -41.61 32.99
N HIS A 45 -16.60 -40.60 33.73
CA HIS A 45 -17.71 -40.43 34.67
C HIS A 45 -17.91 -38.91 34.87
N ARG A 46 -19.17 -38.45 35.04
CA ARG A 46 -19.50 -37.18 35.75
C ARG A 46 -19.53 -37.44 37.25
N PRO A 47 -19.42 -36.39 38.09
CA PRO A 47 -20.64 -35.91 38.78
C PRO A 47 -20.68 -34.38 38.93
N GLY A 48 -21.82 -33.84 39.37
CA GLY A 48 -22.03 -32.41 39.61
C GLY A 48 -22.60 -32.06 41.00
N VAL A 49 -22.77 -30.74 41.21
CA VAL A 49 -23.73 -30.04 42.11
C VAL A 49 -23.37 -30.04 43.62
N PRO A 50 -23.40 -28.91 44.37
CA PRO A 50 -24.66 -28.29 44.84
C PRO A 50 -24.76 -26.75 44.90
N PRO A 51 -25.99 -26.20 45.10
CA PRO A 51 -26.30 -24.76 45.24
C PRO A 51 -26.74 -24.35 46.66
N GLY A 52 -26.80 -23.03 46.92
CA GLY A 52 -27.42 -22.40 48.12
C GLY A 52 -26.64 -21.13 48.50
N GLY A 53 -27.18 -20.02 49.01
CA GLY A 53 -28.50 -19.57 49.47
C GLY A 53 -28.28 -18.15 50.05
N GLY A 54 -29.27 -17.25 49.97
CA GLY A 54 -29.08 -15.80 50.19
C GLY A 54 -29.25 -15.26 51.62
N ARG A 55 -29.13 -13.92 51.76
CA ARG A 55 -29.79 -12.95 52.71
C ARG A 55 -29.06 -11.58 52.60
N ARG A 56 -29.69 -10.49 52.16
CA ARG A 56 -30.53 -9.45 52.84
C ARG A 56 -29.77 -8.34 53.61
N ARG A 57 -29.94 -7.12 53.07
CA ARG A 57 -30.25 -5.79 53.66
C ARG A 57 -29.24 -5.03 54.55
N GLY A 58 -29.00 -3.78 54.14
CA GLY A 58 -28.73 -2.60 54.98
C GLY A 58 -29.09 -1.31 54.21
N GLU A 59 -30.05 -0.54 54.73
CA GLU A 59 -30.63 0.71 54.19
C GLU A 59 -29.89 1.96 54.75
N GLY A 60 -29.46 2.90 53.90
CA GLY A 60 -29.87 4.33 53.91
C GLY A 60 -28.81 5.30 54.49
N PRO A 61 -28.87 6.66 54.33
CA PRO A 61 -29.71 7.54 53.48
C PRO A 61 -28.85 8.42 52.49
N GLY A 62 -29.33 8.96 51.37
CA GLY A 62 -30.06 10.23 51.26
C GLY A 62 -29.48 11.17 50.15
N ARG A 63 -30.29 11.40 49.10
CA ARG A 63 -30.26 12.28 47.90
C ARG A 63 -29.43 13.61 47.91
N PRO A 64 -29.15 14.30 46.76
CA PRO A 64 -30.00 14.37 45.56
C PRO A 64 -29.38 14.31 44.14
N CYS A 65 -30.30 13.93 43.25
CA CYS A 65 -30.39 14.07 41.80
C CYS A 65 -29.90 15.40 41.22
N GLY A 66 -29.27 15.35 40.05
CA GLY A 66 -29.25 16.49 39.13
C GLY A 66 -28.11 16.51 38.12
N ARG A 67 -28.28 15.80 36.99
CA ARG A 67 -27.91 16.25 35.63
C ARG A 67 -28.30 15.14 34.64
N GLY A 68 -29.30 15.45 33.82
CA GLY A 68 -29.88 14.54 32.84
C GLY A 68 -28.85 14.09 31.80
N ARG A 69 -28.91 12.80 31.47
CA ARG A 69 -28.28 12.21 30.29
C ARG A 69 -29.08 12.71 29.07
N PRO A 70 -28.46 13.27 28.03
CA PRO A 70 -29.21 13.64 26.83
C PRO A 70 -29.81 12.37 26.21
N PRO A 71 -31.00 12.45 25.60
CA PRO A 71 -31.63 11.31 24.98
C PRO A 71 -30.69 10.77 23.89
N ARG A 72 -30.49 9.45 23.89
CA ARG A 72 -29.85 8.76 22.76
C ARG A 72 -30.77 8.94 21.55
N THR A 73 -30.41 9.85 20.67
CA THR A 73 -30.96 9.89 19.32
C THR A 73 -30.67 8.51 18.69
N PRO A 74 -31.68 7.81 18.16
CA PRO A 74 -31.40 6.61 17.39
C PRO A 74 -30.49 7.00 16.23
N ALA A 75 -29.44 6.22 16.00
CA ALA A 75 -28.60 6.37 14.82
C ALA A 75 -29.52 6.37 13.60
N PRO A 76 -29.39 7.32 12.67
CA PRO A 76 -30.17 7.29 11.44
C PRO A 76 -29.89 5.96 10.74
N ASP A 77 -30.97 5.29 10.34
CA ASP A 77 -30.94 4.10 9.52
C ASP A 77 -30.20 4.42 8.22
N LEU A 78 -29.01 3.87 8.07
CA LEU A 78 -28.04 4.17 7.00
C LEU A 78 -28.15 3.18 5.83
N SER A 79 -29.23 2.39 5.76
CA SER A 79 -29.51 1.53 4.60
C SER A 79 -29.81 2.32 3.32
N ASP A 80 -30.05 3.63 3.40
CA ASP A 80 -30.67 4.41 2.32
C ASP A 80 -29.74 5.42 1.60
N ARG A 81 -28.42 5.21 1.63
CA ARG A 81 -27.46 5.99 0.81
C ARG A 81 -26.40 5.16 0.06
N LEU A 82 -26.71 3.92 -0.29
CA LEU A 82 -25.97 3.16 -1.29
C LEU A 82 -26.64 3.22 -2.67
N THR A 83 -27.07 4.41 -3.11
CA THR A 83 -27.00 4.70 -4.55
C THR A 83 -25.54 4.99 -4.85
N LEU A 84 -24.76 3.90 -5.01
CA LEU A 84 -23.50 3.92 -5.72
C LEU A 84 -23.75 4.65 -7.04
N GLY A 85 -23.35 5.93 -7.12
CA GLY A 85 -23.16 6.57 -8.41
C GLY A 85 -22.26 5.63 -9.21
N ALA A 86 -22.77 5.15 -10.35
CA ALA A 86 -22.22 4.01 -11.07
C ALA A 86 -20.69 4.12 -11.23
N CYS A 87 -19.94 3.41 -10.39
CA CYS A 87 -18.53 3.19 -10.60
C CYS A 87 -18.42 2.47 -11.95
N MET A 88 -17.67 3.04 -12.91
CA MET A 88 -17.57 2.46 -14.27
C MET A 88 -17.14 0.99 -14.26
N HIS A 89 -16.35 0.59 -13.25
CA HIS A 89 -16.05 -0.80 -12.94
C HIS A 89 -15.96 -0.98 -11.41
N SER A 90 -16.35 -2.16 -10.95
CA SER A 90 -16.24 -2.61 -9.55
C SER A 90 -15.27 -3.79 -9.41
N VAL A 91 -15.02 -4.51 -10.50
CA VAL A 91 -14.13 -5.66 -10.58
C VAL A 91 -13.25 -5.50 -11.83
N ILE A 92 -11.97 -5.84 -11.71
CA ILE A 92 -10.99 -5.73 -12.77
C ILE A 92 -10.36 -7.11 -12.97
N ALA A 93 -10.50 -7.68 -14.17
CA ALA A 93 -9.72 -8.82 -14.61
C ALA A 93 -8.49 -8.30 -15.37
N SER A 94 -7.29 -8.71 -14.97
CA SER A 94 -6.05 -8.20 -15.56
C SER A 94 -4.97 -9.26 -15.60
N PRO A 95 -4.14 -9.29 -16.67
CA PRO A 95 -2.81 -9.85 -16.60
C PRO A 95 -1.99 -9.09 -15.56
N PHE A 96 -1.16 -9.81 -14.83
CA PHE A 96 -0.24 -9.27 -13.84
C PHE A 96 1.01 -10.16 -13.79
N LEU A 97 2.08 -9.70 -14.46
CA LEU A 97 3.29 -10.49 -14.70
C LEU A 97 2.93 -11.80 -15.41
N GLU A 98 3.31 -12.95 -14.85
CA GLU A 98 3.06 -14.29 -15.41
C GLU A 98 1.68 -14.85 -15.03
N GLN A 99 0.83 -14.06 -14.36
CA GLN A 99 -0.46 -14.50 -13.82
C GLN A 99 -1.61 -13.65 -14.35
N HIS A 100 -2.84 -14.13 -14.13
CA HIS A 100 -4.06 -13.37 -14.35
C HIS A 100 -4.78 -13.23 -13.02
N VAL A 101 -5.28 -12.03 -12.74
CA VAL A 101 -5.89 -11.69 -11.45
C VAL A 101 -7.26 -11.08 -11.64
N LEU A 102 -8.12 -11.31 -10.66
CA LEU A 102 -9.36 -10.60 -10.43
C LEU A 102 -9.19 -9.73 -9.19
N VAL A 103 -9.32 -8.41 -9.33
CA VAL A 103 -9.12 -7.44 -8.25
C VAL A 103 -10.28 -6.47 -8.16
N ARG A 104 -10.45 -5.85 -6.99
CA ARG A 104 -11.50 -4.86 -6.73
C ARG A 104 -10.90 -3.60 -6.09
N PRO A 105 -11.04 -2.42 -6.70
CA PRO A 105 -10.70 -1.15 -6.05
C PRO A 105 -11.39 -1.03 -4.68
N GLY A 106 -10.71 -0.50 -3.67
CA GLY A 106 -11.23 -0.45 -2.29
C GLY A 106 -11.09 -1.76 -1.50
N SER A 107 -10.68 -2.87 -2.13
CA SER A 107 -10.50 -4.16 -1.47
C SER A 107 -9.04 -4.60 -1.51
N ARG A 108 -8.60 -5.27 -0.44
CA ARG A 108 -7.30 -5.96 -0.38
C ARG A 108 -7.35 -7.39 -0.91
N GLY A 109 -8.54 -7.98 -0.99
CA GLY A 109 -8.80 -9.29 -1.57
C GLY A 109 -8.70 -9.29 -3.09
N GLY A 110 -8.52 -10.48 -3.65
CA GLY A 110 -8.48 -10.74 -5.08
C GLY A 110 -8.33 -12.24 -5.35
N ALA A 111 -8.55 -12.66 -6.58
CA ALA A 111 -8.48 -14.06 -6.99
C ALA A 111 -7.48 -14.24 -8.14
N LEU A 112 -6.89 -15.43 -8.23
CA LEU A 112 -6.14 -15.85 -9.42
C LEU A 112 -7.13 -16.41 -10.45
N LEU A 113 -6.94 -16.04 -11.71
CA LEU A 113 -7.71 -16.54 -12.83
C LEU A 113 -6.85 -17.54 -13.62
N PRO A 114 -7.36 -18.75 -13.89
CA PRO A 114 -6.81 -19.59 -14.94
C PRO A 114 -6.80 -18.84 -16.29
N VAL A 115 -5.82 -19.10 -17.14
CA VAL A 115 -5.67 -18.43 -18.45
C VAL A 115 -6.95 -18.56 -19.27
N ASP A 116 -7.54 -19.74 -19.34
CA ASP A 116 -8.78 -20.00 -20.10
C ASP A 116 -9.96 -19.14 -19.60
N ARG A 117 -10.03 -18.89 -18.28
CA ARG A 117 -11.06 -18.04 -17.69
C ARG A 117 -10.83 -16.58 -18.00
N TYR A 118 -9.58 -16.13 -17.99
CA TYR A 118 -9.24 -14.77 -18.41
C TYR A 118 -9.56 -14.56 -19.90
N GLU A 119 -9.19 -15.50 -20.77
CA GLU A 119 -9.49 -15.42 -22.21
C GLU A 119 -11.00 -15.44 -22.49
N GLU A 120 -11.78 -16.23 -21.74
CA GLU A 120 -13.24 -16.21 -21.77
C GLU A 120 -13.78 -14.80 -21.47
N LEU A 121 -13.26 -14.13 -20.42
CA LEU A 121 -13.66 -12.75 -20.10
C LEU A 121 -13.19 -11.73 -21.15
N ARG A 122 -12.03 -11.94 -21.77
CA ARG A 122 -11.45 -11.01 -22.74
C ARG A 122 -12.28 -10.88 -24.02
N VAL A 123 -12.97 -11.94 -24.42
CA VAL A 123 -13.84 -11.97 -25.60
C VAL A 123 -15.32 -11.86 -25.26
N LEU A 124 -15.66 -11.71 -23.98
CA LEU A 124 -17.04 -11.58 -23.51
C LEU A 124 -17.65 -10.27 -24.02
N ASP A 125 -18.85 -10.36 -24.61
CA ASP A 125 -19.65 -9.19 -24.94
C ASP A 125 -20.02 -8.44 -23.64
N PRO A 126 -19.66 -7.15 -23.47
CA PRO A 126 -20.02 -6.38 -22.28
C PRO A 126 -21.52 -6.33 -21.99
N ALA A 127 -22.37 -6.48 -23.00
CA ALA A 127 -23.82 -6.53 -22.83
C ALA A 127 -24.33 -7.92 -22.36
N ALA A 128 -23.52 -8.96 -22.49
CA ALA A 128 -23.88 -10.29 -22.05
C ALA A 128 -23.82 -10.42 -20.52
N PRO A 129 -24.69 -11.27 -19.92
CA PRO A 129 -24.61 -11.57 -18.50
C PRO A 129 -23.24 -12.15 -18.11
N ALA A 130 -22.77 -11.82 -16.92
CA ALA A 130 -21.55 -12.41 -16.40
C ALA A 130 -21.66 -13.95 -16.31
N PRO A 131 -20.61 -14.69 -16.71
CA PRO A 131 -20.56 -16.14 -16.53
C PRO A 131 -20.81 -16.55 -15.08
N ALA A 132 -21.51 -17.67 -14.87
CA ALA A 132 -21.87 -18.13 -13.53
C ALA A 132 -20.65 -18.30 -12.62
N TRP A 133 -19.56 -18.85 -13.14
CA TRP A 133 -18.31 -19.02 -12.40
C TRP A 133 -17.71 -17.68 -11.94
N LEU A 134 -17.86 -16.60 -12.72
CA LEU A 134 -17.36 -15.28 -12.35
C LEU A 134 -18.23 -14.70 -11.23
N ALA A 135 -19.56 -14.85 -11.33
CA ALA A 135 -20.47 -14.43 -10.28
C ALA A 135 -20.21 -15.19 -8.96
N ASP A 136 -19.85 -16.46 -9.05
CA ASP A 136 -19.50 -17.29 -7.91
C ASP A 136 -18.17 -16.84 -7.28
N ALA A 137 -17.13 -16.64 -8.09
CA ALA A 137 -15.83 -16.14 -7.63
C ALA A 137 -15.95 -14.75 -7.00
N VAL A 138 -16.75 -13.85 -7.59
CA VAL A 138 -17.02 -12.52 -7.02
C VAL A 138 -17.72 -12.65 -5.68
N ARG A 139 -18.75 -13.49 -5.56
CA ARG A 139 -19.49 -13.67 -4.31
C ARG A 139 -18.67 -14.31 -3.20
N GLU A 140 -17.78 -15.25 -3.54
CA GLU A 140 -16.85 -15.87 -2.58
C GLU A 140 -15.84 -14.85 -2.05
N GLN A 141 -15.35 -13.96 -2.91
CA GLN A 141 -14.33 -12.97 -2.55
C GLN A 141 -14.91 -11.67 -1.96
N TRP A 142 -16.14 -11.31 -2.36
CA TRP A 142 -16.83 -10.04 -2.10
C TRP A 142 -18.35 -10.26 -2.06
N ASP A 143 -18.84 -10.72 -0.91
CA ASP A 143 -20.26 -11.04 -0.68
C ASP A 143 -21.19 -9.80 -0.75
N ASP A 144 -20.62 -8.61 -0.62
CA ASP A 144 -21.30 -7.32 -0.73
C ASP A 144 -21.55 -6.87 -2.18
N LEU A 145 -21.03 -7.60 -3.18
CA LEU A 145 -21.18 -7.25 -4.60
C LEU A 145 -22.11 -8.22 -5.35
N GLY A 146 -23.36 -7.81 -5.55
CA GLY A 146 -24.33 -8.55 -6.37
C GLY A 146 -24.07 -8.38 -7.87
N VAL A 147 -23.54 -9.41 -8.52
CA VAL A 147 -23.23 -9.41 -9.97
C VAL A 147 -24.00 -10.44 -10.80
N THR A 148 -24.69 -11.38 -10.15
CA THR A 148 -25.38 -12.47 -10.84
C THR A 148 -26.45 -11.94 -11.80
N GLY A 149 -26.38 -12.38 -13.07
CA GLY A 149 -27.34 -12.00 -14.11
C GLY A 149 -27.21 -10.58 -14.64
N ARG A 150 -26.28 -9.78 -14.12
CA ARG A 150 -26.01 -8.43 -14.61
C ARG A 150 -25.12 -8.47 -15.85
N PRO A 151 -25.29 -7.55 -16.81
CA PRO A 151 -24.35 -7.38 -17.92
C PRO A 151 -22.93 -7.17 -17.39
N ALA A 152 -21.95 -7.90 -17.94
CA ALA A 152 -20.58 -7.85 -17.44
C ALA A 152 -19.99 -6.44 -17.49
N GLY A 153 -20.28 -5.67 -18.56
CA GLY A 153 -19.78 -4.31 -18.76
C GLY A 153 -20.26 -3.28 -17.71
N GLU A 154 -21.26 -3.59 -16.90
CA GLU A 154 -21.70 -2.71 -15.81
C GLU A 154 -20.77 -2.73 -14.59
N PHE A 155 -19.94 -3.76 -14.44
CA PHE A 155 -19.12 -3.95 -13.25
C PHE A 155 -17.72 -4.50 -13.51
N LEU A 156 -17.50 -5.19 -14.63
CA LEU A 156 -16.24 -5.83 -14.98
C LEU A 156 -15.48 -4.98 -16.00
N LEU A 157 -14.24 -4.63 -15.66
CA LEU A 157 -13.24 -4.16 -16.61
C LEU A 157 -12.25 -5.29 -16.91
N VAL A 158 -12.07 -5.64 -18.19
CA VAL A 158 -11.06 -6.61 -18.61
C VAL A 158 -9.90 -5.87 -19.28
N ARG A 159 -8.73 -5.86 -18.62
CA ARG A 159 -7.51 -5.24 -19.14
C ARG A 159 -6.84 -6.15 -20.17
N GLN A 160 -6.30 -5.55 -21.22
CA GLN A 160 -5.58 -6.28 -22.27
C GLN A 160 -4.16 -6.66 -21.82
N PRO A 161 -3.59 -7.76 -22.35
CA PRO A 161 -2.19 -8.10 -22.13
C PRO A 161 -1.25 -7.03 -22.66
N SER A 162 -0.19 -6.78 -21.91
CA SER A 162 0.92 -5.92 -22.33
C SER A 162 2.13 -6.77 -22.67
N THR A 163 2.80 -6.44 -23.77
CA THR A 163 4.08 -7.06 -24.15
C THR A 163 5.25 -6.59 -23.31
N TRP A 164 5.07 -5.55 -22.48
CA TRP A 164 6.12 -4.90 -21.71
C TRP A 164 6.25 -5.42 -20.27
N GLY A 165 5.17 -5.99 -19.72
CA GLY A 165 5.21 -6.71 -18.45
C GLY A 165 5.47 -5.85 -17.19
N TYR A 166 5.32 -4.53 -17.26
CA TYR A 166 5.50 -3.66 -16.09
C TYR A 166 4.26 -3.66 -15.20
N GLY A 167 4.10 -4.70 -14.36
CA GLY A 167 2.93 -4.87 -13.50
C GLY A 167 2.74 -3.77 -12.43
N LYS A 168 3.79 -3.04 -12.05
CA LYS A 168 3.72 -1.98 -11.03
C LYS A 168 4.48 -0.72 -11.44
N ALA A 169 4.04 0.43 -10.96
CA ALA A 169 4.81 1.67 -11.02
C ALA A 169 4.60 2.52 -9.77
N SER A 170 5.54 3.43 -9.52
CA SER A 170 5.37 4.50 -8.54
C SER A 170 5.64 5.85 -9.17
N TRP A 171 4.84 6.84 -8.84
CA TRP A 171 4.91 8.17 -9.43
C TRP A 171 4.91 9.26 -8.37
N GLU A 172 5.94 10.10 -8.38
CA GLU A 172 5.95 11.38 -7.67
C GLU A 172 5.22 12.41 -8.53
N ILE A 173 4.00 12.81 -8.18
CA ILE A 173 3.22 13.76 -9.00
C ILE A 173 3.82 15.18 -8.99
N ASN A 174 4.45 15.55 -7.87
CA ASN A 174 5.16 16.81 -7.67
C ASN A 174 6.24 16.64 -6.58
N LEU A 175 7.13 17.64 -6.47
CA LEU A 175 8.07 17.78 -5.34
C LEU A 175 7.50 18.61 -4.17
N GLY A 176 6.38 19.32 -4.37
CA GLY A 176 5.83 20.25 -3.39
C GLY A 176 5.12 19.55 -2.23
N CYS A 177 5.21 20.14 -1.04
CA CYS A 177 4.55 19.61 0.15
C CYS A 177 4.12 20.79 1.03
N ASN A 178 3.04 20.62 1.77
CA ASN A 178 2.62 21.59 2.78
C ASN A 178 3.41 21.47 4.10
N TYR A 179 4.33 20.50 4.22
CA TYR A 179 5.24 20.29 5.35
C TYR A 179 6.72 20.34 4.92
N ALA A 180 7.62 20.59 5.88
CA ALA A 180 9.06 20.67 5.69
C ALA A 180 9.81 19.68 6.61
N CYS A 181 9.37 18.41 6.62
CA CYS A 181 9.85 17.43 7.59
C CYS A 181 11.37 17.22 7.55
N LYS A 182 12.02 17.18 8.73
CA LYS A 182 13.49 17.06 8.86
C LYS A 182 14.10 15.78 8.25
N HIS A 183 13.31 14.71 8.14
CA HIS A 183 13.74 13.42 7.57
C HIS A 183 13.44 13.27 6.07
N CYS A 184 12.93 14.30 5.39
CA CYS A 184 12.35 14.12 4.07
C CYS A 184 13.39 13.88 2.98
N TYR A 185 13.31 12.71 2.34
CA TYR A 185 14.24 12.32 1.28
C TYR A 185 14.21 13.22 0.03
N LEU A 186 13.13 13.96 -0.21
CA LEU A 186 13.02 14.84 -1.37
C LEU A 186 13.87 16.11 -1.22
N GLY A 187 14.11 16.62 0.00
CA GLY A 187 14.88 17.84 0.26
C GLY A 187 14.24 19.14 -0.25
N LEU A 188 13.87 19.21 -1.53
CA LEU A 188 13.22 20.34 -2.19
C LEU A 188 11.70 20.32 -1.99
N LYS A 189 11.13 21.48 -1.69
CA LYS A 189 9.69 21.68 -1.40
C LYS A 189 9.03 22.66 -2.37
N MET A 190 9.39 22.56 -3.64
CA MET A 190 8.82 23.39 -4.68
C MET A 190 7.80 22.61 -5.48
N ASN A 191 6.62 23.20 -5.70
CA ASN A 191 5.68 22.67 -6.68
C ASN A 191 6.32 22.76 -8.07
N SER A 192 6.84 21.64 -8.53
CA SER A 192 7.48 21.46 -9.82
C SER A 192 7.00 20.12 -10.34
N GLY A 193 6.48 20.12 -11.56
CA GLY A 193 5.91 18.95 -12.20
C GLY A 193 5.42 19.28 -13.61
N MET A 194 5.18 18.22 -14.38
CA MET A 194 4.70 18.32 -15.75
C MET A 194 3.33 19.01 -15.89
N PRO A 195 3.03 19.64 -17.04
CA PRO A 195 1.68 20.06 -17.35
C PRO A 195 0.74 18.85 -17.46
N TRP A 196 -0.56 19.11 -17.34
CA TRP A 196 -1.58 18.06 -17.35
C TRP A 196 -1.48 17.10 -18.55
N GLU A 197 -1.27 17.59 -19.77
CA GLU A 197 -1.25 16.73 -20.95
C GLU A 197 -0.11 15.72 -20.94
N ASP A 198 1.05 16.07 -20.38
CA ASP A 198 2.16 15.14 -20.21
C ASP A 198 1.88 14.15 -19.09
N LYS A 199 1.29 14.58 -17.96
CA LYS A 199 0.81 13.68 -16.90
C LYS A 199 -0.16 12.63 -17.47
N ARG A 200 -1.12 13.08 -18.29
CA ARG A 200 -2.10 12.20 -18.96
C ARG A 200 -1.41 11.20 -19.87
N ARG A 201 -0.52 11.67 -20.76
CA ARG A 201 0.23 10.79 -21.67
C ARG A 201 1.06 9.76 -20.91
N CYS A 202 1.73 10.15 -19.83
CA CYS A 202 2.48 9.22 -18.99
C CYS A 202 1.59 8.14 -18.38
N LEU A 203 0.40 8.49 -17.88
CA LEU A 203 -0.55 7.51 -17.34
C LEU A 203 -1.08 6.56 -18.42
N ASP A 204 -1.34 7.07 -19.64
CA ASP A 204 -1.71 6.24 -20.79
C ASP A 204 -0.60 5.22 -21.11
N VAL A 205 0.65 5.66 -21.17
CA VAL A 205 1.82 4.79 -21.40
C VAL A 205 2.00 3.79 -20.26
N MET A 206 1.78 4.18 -18.99
CA MET A 206 1.83 3.23 -17.87
C MET A 206 0.75 2.15 -17.99
N ALA A 207 -0.46 2.50 -18.43
CA ALA A 207 -1.54 1.53 -18.65
C ALA A 207 -1.15 0.53 -19.74
N GLU A 208 -0.64 1.03 -20.87
CA GLU A 208 -0.16 0.25 -22.01
C GLU A 208 1.03 -0.65 -21.63
N ALA A 209 1.92 -0.18 -20.76
CA ALA A 209 3.05 -0.95 -20.23
C ALA A 209 2.63 -2.10 -19.29
N GLY A 210 1.35 -2.19 -18.93
CA GLY A 210 0.81 -3.24 -18.07
C GLY A 210 0.72 -2.88 -16.59
N VAL A 211 0.87 -1.60 -16.23
CA VAL A 211 0.86 -1.17 -14.82
C VAL A 211 -0.53 -1.40 -14.23
N LEU A 212 -0.64 -2.44 -13.40
CA LEU A 212 -1.84 -2.72 -12.63
C LEU A 212 -1.84 -1.96 -11.32
N PHE A 213 -0.72 -1.97 -10.59
CA PHE A 213 -0.61 -1.27 -9.31
C PHE A 213 0.20 0.01 -9.46
N LEU A 214 -0.45 1.15 -9.23
CA LEU A 214 0.17 2.46 -9.27
C LEU A 214 0.23 3.07 -7.88
N GLN A 215 1.42 3.39 -7.40
CA GLN A 215 1.59 4.20 -6.19
C GLN A 215 1.78 5.67 -6.56
N VAL A 216 0.83 6.52 -6.18
CA VAL A 216 0.96 7.98 -6.29
C VAL A 216 1.51 8.54 -4.99
N THR A 217 2.59 9.31 -5.10
CA THR A 217 3.37 9.91 -4.02
C THR A 217 3.91 11.27 -4.50
N GLY A 218 4.93 11.81 -3.84
CA GLY A 218 5.55 13.09 -4.18
C GLY A 218 6.12 13.73 -2.93
N GLY A 219 6.03 15.06 -2.85
CA GLY A 219 6.02 15.74 -1.56
C GLY A 219 4.74 15.41 -0.80
N GLU A 220 3.63 16.06 -1.16
CA GLU A 220 2.29 15.67 -0.76
C GLU A 220 1.40 15.61 -2.01
N PRO A 221 0.94 14.43 -2.47
CA PRO A 221 0.21 14.35 -3.72
C PRO A 221 -1.10 15.14 -3.68
N THR A 222 -1.77 15.23 -2.53
CA THR A 222 -3.07 15.93 -2.42
C THR A 222 -2.99 17.45 -2.50
N VAL A 223 -1.78 18.04 -2.49
CA VAL A 223 -1.60 19.48 -2.79
C VAL A 223 -1.48 19.78 -4.29
N ASP A 224 -1.29 18.75 -5.13
CA ASP A 224 -1.20 18.95 -6.57
C ASP A 224 -2.55 19.42 -7.15
N LYS A 225 -2.52 20.46 -7.98
CA LYS A 225 -3.73 20.96 -8.65
C LYS A 225 -4.39 19.91 -9.54
N ASP A 226 -3.61 18.98 -10.09
CA ASP A 226 -4.09 17.94 -11.01
C ASP A 226 -4.31 16.60 -10.30
N PHE A 227 -4.09 16.50 -8.98
CA PHE A 227 -4.17 15.22 -8.25
C PHE A 227 -5.46 14.44 -8.53
N MET A 228 -6.61 15.09 -8.33
CA MET A 228 -7.91 14.43 -8.52
C MET A 228 -8.12 14.01 -9.97
N ARG A 229 -7.64 14.81 -10.93
CA ARG A 229 -7.76 14.52 -12.37
C ARG A 229 -6.85 13.36 -12.78
N SER A 230 -5.62 13.33 -12.28
CA SER A 230 -4.65 12.25 -12.51
C SER A 230 -5.10 10.94 -11.85
N TYR A 231 -5.59 11.00 -10.62
CA TYR A 231 -6.15 9.84 -9.92
C TYR A 231 -7.32 9.25 -10.70
N ARG A 232 -8.26 10.12 -11.11
CA ARG A 232 -9.42 9.75 -11.93
C ARG A 232 -8.98 9.02 -13.20
N HIS A 233 -8.07 9.61 -13.96
CA HIS A 233 -7.56 9.06 -15.22
C HIS A 233 -6.88 7.69 -15.03
N ALA A 234 -6.03 7.53 -14.02
CA ALA A 234 -5.38 6.26 -13.72
C ALA A 234 -6.40 5.18 -13.30
N TRP A 235 -7.42 5.55 -12.52
CA TRP A 235 -8.46 4.63 -12.06
C TRP A 235 -9.34 4.16 -13.23
N ASP A 236 -9.66 5.05 -14.18
CA ASP A 236 -10.43 4.72 -15.38
C ASP A 236 -9.68 3.72 -16.28
N HIS A 237 -8.35 3.72 -16.26
CA HIS A 237 -7.50 2.70 -16.89
C HIS A 237 -7.46 1.35 -16.13
N GLY A 238 -8.23 1.21 -15.05
CA GLY A 238 -8.24 0.01 -14.24
C GLY A 238 -6.97 -0.18 -13.41
N MET A 239 -6.31 0.91 -13.01
CA MET A 239 -5.17 0.82 -12.09
C MET A 239 -5.66 0.74 -10.64
N MET A 240 -5.03 -0.14 -9.87
CA MET A 240 -5.17 -0.27 -8.43
C MET A 240 -4.28 0.77 -7.75
N ILE A 241 -4.88 1.89 -7.34
CA ILE A 241 -4.12 3.07 -6.88
C ILE A 241 -3.83 3.00 -5.38
N THR A 242 -2.55 3.14 -5.02
CA THR A 242 -2.11 3.45 -3.66
C THR A 242 -1.74 4.92 -3.55
N VAL A 243 -2.33 5.66 -2.61
CA VAL A 243 -1.98 7.06 -2.34
C VAL A 243 -1.11 7.14 -1.09
N SER A 244 0.08 7.75 -1.18
CA SER A 244 0.94 8.01 -0.03
C SER A 244 0.82 9.47 0.39
N THR A 245 0.28 9.74 1.58
CA THR A 245 -0.11 11.09 2.03
C THR A 245 0.26 11.33 3.49
N ASN A 246 0.36 12.61 3.87
CA ASN A 246 0.46 13.08 5.26
C ASN A 246 -0.91 13.26 5.95
N ALA A 247 -2.01 12.92 5.25
CA ALA A 247 -3.41 13.02 5.66
C ALA A 247 -3.97 14.43 5.94
N SER A 248 -3.14 15.47 5.89
CA SER A 248 -3.52 16.85 6.28
C SER A 248 -4.69 17.45 5.51
N LEU A 249 -5.00 16.92 4.31
CA LEU A 249 -6.08 17.37 3.44
C LEU A 249 -7.22 16.36 3.28
N LEU A 250 -7.14 15.18 3.92
CA LEU A 250 -8.17 14.14 3.78
C LEU A 250 -9.54 14.53 4.37
N TRP A 251 -9.61 15.63 5.12
CA TRP A 251 -10.89 16.18 5.59
C TRP A 251 -11.68 16.94 4.51
N ARG A 252 -11.06 17.25 3.37
CA ARG A 252 -11.74 17.97 2.29
C ARG A 252 -12.79 17.08 1.62
N GLN A 253 -14.03 17.56 1.60
CA GLN A 253 -15.17 16.78 1.09
C GLN A 253 -14.97 16.33 -0.37
N ASN A 254 -14.47 17.21 -1.25
CA ASN A 254 -14.24 16.85 -2.65
C ASN A 254 -13.22 15.71 -2.86
N LEU A 255 -12.23 15.56 -1.97
CA LEU A 255 -11.30 14.42 -2.00
C LEU A 255 -12.00 13.14 -1.54
N LEU A 256 -12.82 13.23 -0.48
CA LEU A 256 -13.58 12.09 0.03
C LEU A 256 -14.62 11.61 -0.98
N ASP A 257 -15.33 12.52 -1.64
CA ASP A 257 -16.30 12.21 -2.70
C ASP A 257 -15.60 11.50 -3.87
N MET A 258 -14.44 11.99 -4.28
CA MET A 258 -13.66 11.36 -5.34
C MET A 258 -13.16 9.96 -4.97
N PHE A 259 -12.74 9.74 -3.71
CA PHE A 259 -12.40 8.40 -3.23
C PHE A 259 -13.62 7.49 -3.04
N ALA A 260 -14.79 8.03 -2.74
CA ALA A 260 -16.03 7.24 -2.69
C ALA A 260 -16.48 6.81 -4.09
N GLU A 261 -16.40 7.71 -5.08
CA GLU A 261 -16.68 7.44 -6.49
C GLU A 261 -15.66 6.50 -7.13
N ARG A 262 -14.40 6.58 -6.71
CA ARG A 262 -13.28 5.82 -7.27
C ARG A 262 -12.40 5.31 -6.15
N PRO A 263 -12.77 4.18 -5.50
CA PRO A 263 -12.09 3.69 -4.32
C PRO A 263 -10.60 3.41 -4.56
N PRO A 264 -9.69 3.92 -3.71
CA PRO A 264 -8.28 3.58 -3.80
C PRO A 264 -8.10 2.13 -3.40
N TYR A 265 -7.08 1.46 -3.94
CA TYR A 265 -6.65 0.17 -3.39
C TYR A 265 -6.17 0.34 -1.93
N ARG A 266 -5.44 1.44 -1.67
CA ARG A 266 -4.89 1.73 -0.33
C ARG A 266 -4.56 3.20 -0.16
N VAL A 267 -4.75 3.73 1.05
CA VAL A 267 -4.25 5.05 1.46
C VAL A 267 -3.22 4.84 2.57
N THR A 268 -1.95 5.09 2.24
CA THR A 268 -0.83 4.98 3.19
C THR A 268 -0.57 6.35 3.82
N VAL A 269 -0.81 6.46 5.12
CA VAL A 269 -0.66 7.71 5.88
C VAL A 269 0.63 7.68 6.69
N SER A 270 1.48 8.69 6.55
CA SER A 270 2.69 8.81 7.38
C SER A 270 2.35 9.37 8.77
N VAL A 271 2.92 8.77 9.83
CA VAL A 271 2.78 9.20 11.23
C VAL A 271 4.13 9.68 11.74
N TYR A 272 4.15 10.88 12.30
CA TYR A 272 5.37 11.63 12.66
C TYR A 272 5.53 11.92 14.16
N GLY A 273 4.57 11.51 14.98
CA GLY A 273 4.56 11.70 16.42
C GLY A 273 3.23 11.22 17.00
N ALA A 274 3.17 11.11 18.32
CA ALA A 274 1.95 10.81 19.09
C ALA A 274 1.44 12.04 19.87
N THR A 275 2.17 13.16 19.83
CA THR A 275 1.77 14.42 20.48
C THR A 275 1.82 15.59 19.50
N LYS A 276 1.08 16.66 19.80
CA LYS A 276 1.11 17.89 19.00
C LYS A 276 2.53 18.45 18.85
N ARG A 277 3.27 18.47 19.96
CA ARG A 277 4.62 19.03 20.02
C ARG A 277 5.58 18.27 19.10
N SER A 278 5.72 16.96 19.27
CA SER A 278 6.64 16.14 18.46
C SER A 278 6.28 16.15 16.97
N TYR A 279 4.97 16.13 16.66
CA TYR A 279 4.49 16.12 15.28
C TYR A 279 4.75 17.46 14.56
N ASP A 280 4.44 18.58 15.22
CA ASP A 280 4.66 19.91 14.65
C ASP A 280 6.18 20.21 14.55
N GLU A 281 6.98 19.78 15.53
CA GLU A 281 8.44 19.85 15.51
C GLU A 281 9.04 19.04 14.35
N LEU A 282 8.65 17.78 14.16
CA LEU A 282 9.23 16.94 13.10
C LEU A 282 8.79 17.41 11.71
N THR A 283 7.55 17.87 11.55
CA THR A 283 7.03 18.36 10.26
C THR A 283 7.45 19.78 9.93
N GLN A 284 8.02 20.51 10.91
CA GLN A 284 8.34 21.93 10.81
C GLN A 284 7.11 22.76 10.40
N ARG A 285 5.94 22.40 10.96
CA ARG A 285 4.67 23.04 10.65
C ARG A 285 3.76 23.05 11.88
N GLU A 286 3.47 24.25 12.37
CA GLU A 286 2.47 24.44 13.41
C GLU A 286 1.08 24.01 12.93
N GLY A 287 0.37 23.24 13.75
CA GLY A 287 -0.97 22.73 13.45
C GLY A 287 -1.00 21.45 12.61
N ALA A 288 0.16 20.86 12.27
CA ALA A 288 0.23 19.64 11.50
C ALA A 288 -0.43 18.45 12.21
N TRP A 289 -0.29 18.37 13.54
CA TRP A 289 -1.00 17.39 14.37
C TRP A 289 -2.52 17.48 14.22
N ASP A 290 -3.07 18.69 14.35
CA ASP A 290 -4.52 18.91 14.32
C ASP A 290 -5.09 18.57 12.94
N GLN A 291 -4.38 18.95 11.87
CA GLN A 291 -4.71 18.59 10.49
C GLN A 291 -4.64 17.08 10.24
N PHE A 292 -3.61 16.42 10.77
CA PHE A 292 -3.46 14.97 10.70
C PHE A 292 -4.63 14.26 11.39
N VAL A 293 -4.95 14.62 12.64
CA VAL A 293 -6.07 14.04 13.40
C VAL A 293 -7.40 14.30 12.69
N GLN A 294 -7.63 15.52 12.19
CA GLN A 294 -8.83 15.87 11.42
C GLN A 294 -8.96 15.01 10.16
N GLY A 295 -7.89 14.91 9.37
CA GLY A 295 -7.86 14.11 8.15
C GLY A 295 -8.05 12.62 8.42
N MET A 296 -7.43 12.10 9.47
CA MET A 296 -7.58 10.70 9.88
C MET A 296 -9.01 10.38 10.34
N ASN A 297 -9.64 11.26 11.12
CA ASN A 297 -11.03 11.09 11.51
C ASN A 297 -11.97 11.06 10.29
N ALA A 298 -11.76 11.98 9.35
CA ALA A 298 -12.56 12.03 8.12
C ALA A 298 -12.36 10.78 7.25
N ALA A 299 -11.11 10.36 7.04
CA ALA A 299 -10.77 9.18 6.25
C ALA A 299 -11.33 7.88 6.86
N ARG A 300 -11.29 7.76 8.20
CA ARG A 300 -11.88 6.62 8.92
C ARG A 300 -13.41 6.63 8.85
N HIS A 301 -14.03 7.81 8.98
CA HIS A 301 -15.48 7.95 8.83
C HIS A 301 -15.94 7.55 7.42
N ALA A 302 -15.17 7.93 6.40
CA ALA A 302 -15.38 7.54 5.01
C ALA A 302 -14.95 6.08 4.69
N ARG A 303 -14.46 5.33 5.69
CA ARG A 303 -14.01 3.93 5.57
C ARG A 303 -12.95 3.72 4.47
N LEU A 304 -12.05 4.67 4.29
CA LEU A 304 -10.94 4.51 3.35
C LEU A 304 -10.05 3.31 3.78
N PRO A 305 -9.47 2.56 2.82
CA PRO A 305 -8.57 1.44 3.11
C PRO A 305 -7.20 1.95 3.60
N LEU A 306 -7.16 2.32 4.88
CA LEU A 306 -6.03 2.99 5.50
C LEU A 306 -4.94 2.02 5.94
N ARG A 307 -3.68 2.47 5.79
CA ARG A 307 -2.50 1.86 6.41
C ARG A 307 -1.60 2.98 6.92
N MET A 308 -0.95 2.79 8.06
CA MET A 308 -0.04 3.79 8.64
C MET A 308 1.42 3.41 8.48
N SER A 309 2.24 4.42 8.19
CA SER A 309 3.69 4.31 8.15
C SER A 309 4.25 5.17 9.28
N ILE A 310 4.60 4.53 10.40
CA ILE A 310 5.25 5.20 11.53
C ILE A 310 6.69 5.47 11.14
N VAL A 311 7.08 6.74 11.17
CA VAL A 311 8.44 7.18 10.87
C VAL A 311 9.12 7.55 12.17
N VAL A 312 10.11 6.74 12.54
CA VAL A 312 10.90 6.94 13.75
C VAL A 312 12.18 7.68 13.39
N THR A 313 12.45 8.74 14.14
CA THR A 313 13.56 9.68 14.02
C THR A 313 14.10 9.98 15.41
N GLU A 314 15.26 10.63 15.50
CA GLU A 314 15.84 11.01 16.80
C GLU A 314 14.88 11.92 17.60
N ASP A 315 14.17 12.82 16.92
CA ASP A 315 13.24 13.77 17.55
C ASP A 315 12.00 13.10 18.18
N ASN A 316 11.57 11.95 17.68
CA ASN A 316 10.31 11.30 18.07
C ASN A 316 10.46 9.83 18.51
N GLY A 317 11.69 9.30 18.61
CA GLY A 317 11.98 7.91 18.98
C GLY A 317 11.32 7.50 20.30
N HIS A 318 11.41 8.38 21.29
CA HIS A 318 10.78 8.22 22.59
C HIS A 318 9.24 8.02 22.54
N GLU A 319 8.58 8.38 21.44
CA GLU A 319 7.14 8.21 21.24
C GLU A 319 6.77 6.99 20.39
N GLU A 320 7.72 6.12 20.00
CA GLU A 320 7.45 4.99 19.11
C GLU A 320 6.27 4.13 19.58
N GLN A 321 6.28 3.72 20.85
CA GLN A 321 5.21 2.89 21.41
C GLN A 321 3.87 3.65 21.44
N ALA A 322 3.88 4.95 21.74
CA ALA A 322 2.68 5.78 21.73
C ALA A 322 2.10 5.93 20.31
N MET A 323 2.94 6.04 19.28
CA MET A 323 2.49 6.05 17.88
C MET A 323 1.89 4.70 17.47
N ILE A 324 2.45 3.59 17.95
CA ILE A 324 1.89 2.24 17.76
C ILE A 324 0.51 2.14 18.41
N ASP A 325 0.38 2.61 19.65
CA ASP A 325 -0.87 2.56 20.39
C ASP A 325 -1.94 3.48 19.76
N LEU A 326 -1.54 4.61 19.17
CA LEU A 326 -2.43 5.45 18.35
C LEU A 326 -2.98 4.68 17.14
N CYS A 327 -2.13 3.98 16.39
CA CYS A 327 -2.55 3.17 15.24
C CYS A 327 -3.53 2.07 15.66
N ARG A 328 -3.22 1.36 16.75
CA ARG A 328 -4.07 0.31 17.34
C ARG A 328 -5.41 0.86 17.83
N GLY A 329 -5.40 2.01 18.52
CA GLY A 329 -6.61 2.68 18.99
C GLY A 329 -7.54 3.11 17.86
N TRP A 330 -6.99 3.40 16.68
CA TRP A 330 -7.76 3.68 15.47
C TRP A 330 -8.16 2.44 14.67
N GLY A 331 -7.64 1.26 15.02
CA GLY A 331 -7.89 0.01 14.30
C GLY A 331 -7.26 0.00 12.91
N VAL A 332 -6.13 0.69 12.73
CA VAL A 332 -5.45 0.81 11.43
C VAL A 332 -4.15 0.03 11.46
N GLU A 333 -3.94 -0.81 10.45
CA GLU A 333 -2.67 -1.53 10.27
C GLU A 333 -1.51 -0.56 10.08
N TYR A 334 -0.35 -0.91 10.61
CA TYR A 334 0.83 -0.06 10.55
C TYR A 334 2.11 -0.81 10.22
N GLU A 335 3.09 -0.07 9.73
CA GLU A 335 4.49 -0.49 9.61
C GLU A 335 5.39 0.57 10.20
N VAL A 336 6.45 0.14 10.90
CA VAL A 336 7.40 1.03 11.56
C VAL A 336 8.68 1.09 10.74
N PHE A 337 9.05 2.30 10.34
CA PHE A 337 10.27 2.61 9.61
C PHE A 337 11.25 3.33 10.52
N THR A 338 12.37 2.67 10.82
CA THR A 338 13.43 3.24 11.65
C THR A 338 14.69 3.56 10.86
N ASN A 339 14.85 3.12 9.60
CA ASN A 339 16.03 3.43 8.78
C ASN A 339 15.72 4.55 7.79
N ILE A 340 16.50 5.63 7.83
CA ILE A 340 16.48 6.77 6.92
C ILE A 340 17.52 6.59 5.82
N THR A 341 17.14 6.90 4.60
CA THR A 341 18.02 6.92 3.44
C THR A 341 18.51 8.34 3.15
N PRO A 342 19.66 8.53 2.49
CA PRO A 342 20.05 9.83 1.95
C PRO A 342 18.97 10.44 1.07
N THR A 343 19.09 11.74 0.78
CA THR A 343 18.18 12.40 -0.16
C THR A 343 18.37 11.85 -1.56
N ILE A 344 17.35 12.02 -2.41
CA ILE A 344 17.43 11.58 -3.82
C ILE A 344 18.48 12.32 -4.65
N TYR A 345 19.04 13.40 -4.10
CA TYR A 345 20.14 14.17 -4.69
C TYR A 345 21.52 13.77 -4.12
N GLY A 346 21.59 12.68 -3.35
CA GLY A 346 22.83 12.17 -2.75
C GLY A 346 23.28 12.91 -1.48
N GLY A 347 22.44 13.80 -0.96
CA GLY A 347 22.71 14.58 0.26
C GLY A 347 22.52 13.76 1.53
N GLY A 348 23.48 13.87 2.46
CA GLY A 348 23.47 13.19 3.76
C GLY A 348 22.73 13.94 4.86
N GLU A 349 22.22 15.15 4.61
CA GLU A 349 21.63 16.06 5.60
C GLU A 349 20.50 15.41 6.42
N VAL A 350 19.67 14.59 5.78
CA VAL A 350 18.55 13.89 6.43
C VAL A 350 18.99 12.74 7.33
N LEU A 351 20.22 12.25 7.19
CA LEU A 351 20.76 11.19 8.04
C LEU A 351 20.95 11.67 9.48
N THR A 352 21.01 12.99 9.72
CA THR A 352 21.04 13.55 11.08
C THR A 352 19.75 13.32 11.86
N ALA A 353 18.62 13.10 11.17
CA ALA A 353 17.35 12.75 11.80
C ALA A 353 17.26 11.26 12.19
N GLN A 354 18.25 10.44 11.81
CA GLN A 354 18.27 9.01 12.08
C GLN A 354 18.45 8.77 13.57
N SER A 355 17.50 8.09 14.22
CA SER A 355 17.71 7.73 15.62
C SER A 355 18.68 6.58 15.76
N ALA A 356 19.76 6.77 16.52
CA ALA A 356 20.74 5.71 16.78
C ALA A 356 20.16 4.60 17.67
N GLU A 357 19.34 4.98 18.66
CA GLU A 357 18.72 4.06 19.62
C GLU A 357 17.70 3.13 18.95
N HIS A 358 16.92 3.66 17.99
CA HIS A 358 15.84 2.92 17.34
C HIS A 358 16.26 2.23 16.03
N LEU A 359 17.54 2.33 15.63
CA LEU A 359 18.03 1.73 14.40
C LEU A 359 17.84 0.21 14.42
N ARG A 360 17.13 -0.29 13.40
CA ARG A 360 16.94 -1.73 13.21
C ARG A 360 17.88 -2.25 12.14
N VAL A 361 18.28 -3.50 12.31
CA VAL A 361 18.98 -4.25 11.26
C VAL A 361 18.06 -4.34 10.05
N ARG A 362 18.54 -3.86 8.90
CA ARG A 362 17.77 -3.93 7.66
C ARG A 362 17.49 -5.38 7.29
N LYS A 363 16.30 -5.63 6.75
CA LYS A 363 15.97 -6.93 6.16
C LYS A 363 17.00 -7.29 5.09
N THR A 364 17.43 -8.54 5.10
CA THR A 364 18.34 -9.08 4.10
C THR A 364 17.73 -8.93 2.71
N PHE A 365 18.46 -8.29 1.77
CA PHE A 365 17.99 -8.16 0.40
C PHE A 365 18.09 -9.50 -0.32
N THR A 366 16.95 -10.06 -0.71
CA THR A 366 16.87 -11.35 -1.42
C THR A 366 16.77 -11.19 -2.94
N GLY A 367 16.94 -9.97 -3.47
CA GLY A 367 16.69 -9.64 -4.87
C GLY A 367 15.47 -8.74 -5.05
N CYS A 368 15.45 -7.97 -6.15
CA CYS A 368 14.28 -7.22 -6.60
C CYS A 368 14.29 -7.10 -8.13
N ASN A 369 13.10 -7.06 -8.73
CA ASN A 369 12.93 -6.96 -10.18
C ASN A 369 12.72 -5.50 -10.64
N ALA A 370 13.41 -4.56 -9.99
CA ALA A 370 13.39 -3.13 -10.32
C ALA A 370 13.91 -2.91 -11.73
N GLY A 371 13.19 -2.14 -12.55
CA GLY A 371 13.48 -1.93 -13.96
C GLY A 371 13.09 -3.08 -14.89
N HIS A 372 12.65 -4.23 -14.37
CA HIS A 372 12.21 -5.38 -15.16
C HIS A 372 10.70 -5.62 -15.09
N THR A 373 10.10 -5.44 -13.91
CA THR A 373 8.65 -5.66 -13.68
C THR A 373 7.96 -4.46 -13.04
N PHE A 374 8.75 -3.48 -12.62
CA PHE A 374 8.26 -2.21 -12.09
C PHE A 374 9.29 -1.10 -12.26
N PHE A 375 8.81 0.14 -12.20
CA PHE A 375 9.66 1.32 -12.29
C PHE A 375 9.16 2.48 -11.44
N HIS A 376 9.93 3.56 -11.42
CA HIS A 376 9.59 4.80 -10.73
C HIS A 376 9.66 5.99 -11.70
N MET A 377 8.62 6.81 -11.72
CA MET A 377 8.57 8.07 -12.45
C MET A 377 8.61 9.26 -11.50
N ASP A 378 9.46 10.24 -11.79
CA ASP A 378 9.54 11.49 -11.04
C ASP A 378 8.48 12.52 -11.52
N PRO A 379 8.42 13.73 -10.94
CA PRO A 379 7.46 14.77 -11.34
C PRO A 379 7.63 15.31 -12.75
N HIS A 380 8.79 15.08 -13.38
CA HIS A 380 9.16 15.56 -14.69
C HIS A 380 9.00 14.50 -15.78
N GLY A 381 8.47 13.32 -15.43
CA GLY A 381 8.27 12.23 -16.36
C GLY A 381 9.54 11.43 -16.62
N LEU A 382 10.59 11.62 -15.80
CA LEU A 382 11.82 10.85 -15.89
C LEU A 382 11.65 9.54 -15.14
N VAL A 383 11.77 8.44 -15.87
CA VAL A 383 11.59 7.08 -15.39
C VAL A 383 12.93 6.47 -15.05
N SER A 384 12.98 5.82 -13.89
CA SER A 384 14.13 5.13 -13.33
C SER A 384 13.73 3.73 -12.86
N ILE A 385 14.72 2.86 -12.62
CA ILE A 385 14.46 1.46 -12.26
C ILE A 385 13.69 1.33 -10.93
N CYS A 386 13.90 2.26 -9.99
CA CYS A 386 13.13 2.36 -8.73
C CYS A 386 13.35 3.72 -8.06
N LYS A 387 12.69 3.95 -6.91
CA LYS A 387 12.81 5.21 -6.14
C LYS A 387 14.23 5.55 -5.67
N ILE A 388 15.09 4.54 -5.54
CA ILE A 388 16.48 4.67 -5.08
C ILE A 388 17.44 4.76 -6.28
N GLY A 389 17.42 3.78 -7.19
CA GLY A 389 18.28 3.76 -8.37
C GLY A 389 17.75 4.69 -9.45
N ARG A 390 18.06 5.99 -9.33
CA ARG A 390 17.61 7.06 -10.24
C ARG A 390 18.59 7.43 -11.34
N ASP A 391 19.71 6.71 -11.47
CA ASP A 391 20.67 6.95 -12.54
C ASP A 391 20.09 6.51 -13.89
N ASP A 392 20.53 7.18 -14.97
CA ASP A 392 20.23 6.82 -16.36
C ASP A 392 18.72 6.75 -16.66
N GLN A 393 18.05 7.90 -16.52
CA GLN A 393 16.60 8.00 -16.63
C GLN A 393 16.12 8.07 -18.09
N ILE A 394 14.87 7.65 -18.28
CA ILE A 394 14.14 7.68 -19.55
C ILE A 394 13.06 8.75 -19.50
N SER A 395 12.93 9.57 -20.52
CA SER A 395 11.91 10.61 -20.55
C SER A 395 10.59 10.07 -21.13
N LEU A 396 9.66 9.64 -20.28
CA LEU A 396 8.39 9.05 -20.70
C LEU A 396 7.51 9.96 -21.59
N PRO A 397 7.41 11.28 -21.36
CA PRO A 397 6.61 12.17 -22.21
C PRO A 397 7.10 12.28 -23.66
N HIS A 398 8.40 12.05 -23.87
CA HIS A 398 9.09 12.25 -25.15
C HIS A 398 9.39 10.93 -25.86
N GLU A 399 9.85 9.92 -25.11
CA GLU A 399 10.29 8.64 -25.65
C GLU A 399 9.15 7.60 -25.65
N GLY A 400 8.09 7.83 -24.88
CA GLY A 400 6.94 6.94 -24.80
C GLY A 400 7.32 5.54 -24.30
N ILE A 401 6.51 4.55 -24.70
CA ILE A 401 6.66 3.18 -24.23
C ILE A 401 7.96 2.51 -24.68
N GLU A 402 8.44 2.83 -25.89
CA GLU A 402 9.70 2.30 -26.43
C GLU A 402 10.90 2.68 -25.56
N GLY A 403 10.84 3.86 -24.92
CA GLY A 403 11.85 4.27 -23.95
C GLY A 403 12.02 3.26 -22.81
N LEU A 404 10.91 2.67 -22.34
CA LEU A 404 10.88 1.72 -21.23
C LEU A 404 11.60 0.41 -21.55
N ALA A 405 11.76 0.04 -22.83
CA ALA A 405 12.49 -1.17 -23.26
C ALA A 405 13.92 -1.25 -22.66
N ARG A 406 14.53 -0.10 -22.40
CA ARG A 406 15.91 0.00 -21.92
C ARG A 406 16.06 -0.15 -20.41
N LEU A 407 14.97 -0.11 -19.62
CA LEU A 407 15.06 -0.15 -18.16
C LEU A 407 15.70 -1.45 -17.63
N GLY A 408 15.45 -2.59 -18.27
CA GLY A 408 16.05 -3.87 -17.87
C GLY A 408 17.58 -3.83 -17.97
N ALA A 409 18.11 -3.35 -19.10
CA ALA A 409 19.54 -3.18 -19.30
C ALA A 409 20.16 -2.15 -18.35
N ILE A 410 19.44 -1.06 -18.05
CA ILE A 410 19.86 -0.08 -17.03
C ILE A 410 19.92 -0.75 -15.65
N ALA A 411 18.90 -1.54 -15.28
CA ALA A 411 18.85 -2.23 -14.01
C ALA A 411 20.04 -3.18 -13.82
N ASP A 412 20.34 -3.99 -14.82
CA ASP A 412 21.44 -4.96 -14.77
C ASP A 412 22.80 -4.25 -14.59
N ARG A 413 22.99 -3.12 -15.27
CA ARG A 413 24.19 -2.29 -15.12
C ARG A 413 24.28 -1.64 -13.73
N LEU A 414 23.19 -1.14 -13.18
CA LEU A 414 23.18 -0.49 -11.86
C LEU A 414 23.36 -1.48 -10.69
N MET A 415 23.22 -2.78 -10.94
CA MET A 415 23.55 -3.83 -9.97
C MET A 415 25.04 -4.16 -9.90
N LEU A 416 25.87 -3.61 -10.81
CA LEU A 416 27.32 -3.76 -10.75
C LEU A 416 27.90 -3.08 -9.50
N ARG A 417 28.93 -3.71 -8.93
CA ARG A 417 29.62 -3.18 -7.74
C ARG A 417 30.52 -2.02 -8.15
N THR A 418 30.39 -0.91 -7.43
CA THR A 418 31.12 0.34 -7.68
C THR A 418 31.65 0.92 -6.36
N GLY A 419 32.56 1.90 -6.46
CA GLY A 419 33.12 2.62 -5.32
C GLY A 419 33.83 1.69 -4.32
N GLY A 420 33.61 1.90 -3.03
CA GLY A 420 34.19 1.07 -1.96
C GLY A 420 33.71 -0.39 -1.92
N CYS A 421 32.86 -0.81 -2.87
CA CYS A 421 32.44 -2.21 -3.03
C CYS A 421 33.13 -2.92 -4.20
N SER A 422 33.87 -2.20 -5.05
CA SER A 422 34.64 -2.78 -6.15
C SER A 422 35.71 -3.74 -5.61
N GLY A 423 35.79 -4.96 -6.16
CA GLY A 423 36.76 -5.97 -5.74
C GLY A 423 36.52 -6.58 -4.34
N CYS A 424 35.34 -6.35 -3.72
CA CYS A 424 35.05 -6.88 -2.39
C CYS A 424 35.00 -8.42 -2.40
N THR A 425 35.89 -9.07 -1.63
CA THR A 425 35.96 -10.53 -1.52
C THR A 425 34.74 -11.17 -0.87
N LEU A 426 33.92 -10.39 -0.14
CA LEU A 426 32.68 -10.85 0.50
C LEU A 426 31.44 -10.72 -0.41
N ALA A 427 31.63 -10.28 -1.66
CA ALA A 427 30.55 -9.98 -2.61
C ALA A 427 29.55 -11.13 -2.82
N GLY A 428 30.00 -12.39 -2.82
CA GLY A 428 29.12 -13.55 -3.03
C GLY A 428 28.06 -13.73 -1.93
N SER A 429 28.38 -13.30 -0.71
CA SER A 429 27.48 -13.37 0.46
C SER A 429 26.75 -12.05 0.75
N CYS A 430 27.07 -10.98 0.03
CA CYS A 430 26.50 -9.66 0.25
C CYS A 430 25.04 -9.63 -0.23
N ARG A 431 24.16 -9.15 0.64
CA ARG A 431 22.71 -9.02 0.45
C ARG A 431 22.27 -7.59 0.78
N VAL A 432 23.03 -6.63 0.25
CA VAL A 432 22.73 -5.20 0.34
C VAL A 432 22.27 -4.72 -1.03
N CYS A 433 21.17 -3.96 -1.08
CA CYS A 433 20.69 -3.32 -2.30
C CYS A 433 21.78 -2.42 -2.90
N ARG A 434 22.15 -2.66 -4.17
CA ARG A 434 23.29 -2.00 -4.79
C ARG A 434 23.08 -0.50 -4.99
N PRO A 435 21.97 -0.02 -5.59
CA PRO A 435 21.67 1.40 -5.66
C PRO A 435 21.70 2.10 -4.29
N LEU A 436 21.15 1.45 -3.25
CA LEU A 436 21.15 2.02 -1.91
C LEU A 436 22.56 2.17 -1.34
N ALA A 437 23.42 1.15 -1.51
CA ALA A 437 24.81 1.24 -1.07
C ALA A 437 25.60 2.31 -1.84
N LYS A 438 25.31 2.54 -3.13
CA LYS A 438 25.89 3.65 -3.90
C LYS A 438 25.52 5.00 -3.28
N HIS A 439 24.24 5.23 -2.98
CA HIS A 439 23.79 6.47 -2.32
C HIS A 439 24.48 6.73 -0.98
N TYR A 440 24.65 5.71 -0.14
CA TYR A 440 25.40 5.87 1.10
C TYR A 440 26.88 6.23 0.86
N GLN A 441 27.50 5.68 -0.18
CA GLN A 441 28.88 6.02 -0.55
C GLN A 441 28.99 7.47 -1.04
N GLU A 442 28.05 7.93 -1.86
CA GLU A 442 28.00 9.32 -2.35
C GLU A 442 27.75 10.31 -1.21
N ALA A 443 26.88 9.95 -0.27
CA ALA A 443 26.64 10.70 0.96
C ALA A 443 27.81 10.62 1.97
N LYS A 444 28.92 9.93 1.64
CA LYS A 444 30.09 9.71 2.51
C LYS A 444 29.73 9.13 3.89
N ALA A 445 28.68 8.31 3.94
CA ALA A 445 28.25 7.67 5.18
C ALA A 445 29.28 6.61 5.65
N PRO A 446 29.40 6.36 6.96
CA PRO A 446 30.31 5.34 7.48
C PRO A 446 29.95 3.95 6.94
N LEU A 447 30.95 3.08 6.76
CA LEU A 447 30.77 1.75 6.17
C LEU A 447 29.70 0.91 6.90
N ALA A 448 29.64 1.00 8.23
CA ALA A 448 28.64 0.32 9.06
C ALA A 448 27.20 0.72 8.73
N ALA A 449 26.97 1.91 8.16
CA ALA A 449 25.64 2.38 7.81
C ALA A 449 24.99 1.60 6.66
N TYR A 450 25.79 0.92 5.82
CA TYR A 450 25.28 0.21 4.63
C TYR A 450 25.91 -1.17 4.38
N CYS A 451 27.07 -1.47 4.95
CA CYS A 451 27.72 -2.76 4.79
C CYS A 451 27.27 -3.75 5.86
N GLN A 452 26.56 -4.82 5.47
CA GLN A 452 26.16 -5.90 6.37
C GLN A 452 27.35 -6.70 6.99
N HIS A 453 28.56 -6.49 6.48
CA HIS A 453 29.80 -7.10 6.97
C HIS A 453 30.72 -6.11 7.69
N GLY A 454 30.33 -4.82 7.75
CA GLY A 454 31.16 -3.73 8.26
C GLY A 454 31.56 -3.91 9.72
N ASP A 455 30.66 -4.46 10.54
CA ASP A 455 30.88 -4.62 11.98
C ASP A 455 31.63 -5.92 12.35
N LYS A 456 31.78 -6.87 11.41
CA LYS A 456 32.52 -8.12 11.64
C LYS A 456 34.05 -7.97 11.52
N LYS A 457 34.56 -6.73 11.41
CA LYS A 457 35.99 -6.40 11.35
C LYS A 457 36.43 -5.43 12.47
N ALA A 458 35.68 -5.37 13.57
CA ALA A 458 36.21 -4.90 14.84
C ALA A 458 36.58 -6.13 15.69
N GLY A 459 37.67 -6.78 15.30
CA GLY A 459 38.27 -7.92 16.00
C GLY A 459 39.77 -7.73 16.02
#